data_AF-D7E3I5-F1
#
_entry.id   AF-D7E3I5-F1
#
_cell.length_a   1.000
_cell.length_b   1.000
_cell.length_c   1.000
_cell.angle_alpha   90.00
_cell.angle_beta   90.00
_cell.angle_gamma   90.00
#
_symmetry.space_group_name_H-M   'P 1'
#
loop_
_entity.id
_entity.type
_entity.pdbx_description
1 polymer ?
#
loop_
_entity_poly.entity_id
_entity_poly.type
_entity_poly.pdbx_seq_one_letter_code
_entity_poly.pdbx_strand_id
1 'polypeptide(L)' 'MQIFDITCIAKSSKHGGICIAGIKTGGSGWLRPNSNKRNGTLYPEHYSTQDGSEPQLFDNIRIAFIRLK' A
#
# COMPACT_ATOMS: atom_id res chain seq x y z
N MET A 1 7.47 -13.15 6.21
CA MET A 1 6.58 -12.03 5.86
C MET A 1 7.39 -10.76 6.03
N GLN A 2 7.51 -9.92 5.01
CA GLN A 2 8.23 -8.64 5.11
C GLN A 2 7.21 -7.52 5.25
N ILE A 3 7.51 -6.51 6.06
CA ILE A 3 6.64 -5.35 6.25
C ILE A 3 7.41 -4.13 5.75
N PHE A 4 6.74 -3.28 5.00
CA PHE A 4 7.29 -2.00 4.57
C PHE A 4 6.36 -0.87 5.01
N ASP A 5 6.97 0.15 5.59
CA ASP A 5 6.34 1.44 5.80
C ASP A 5 6.69 2.33 4.60
N ILE A 6 5.67 2.90 3.95
CA ILE A 6 5.82 3.76 2.77
C ILE A 6 5.08 5.09 2.97
N THR A 7 5.66 6.18 2.48
CA THR A 7 4.93 7.44 2.29
C THR A 7 4.16 7.35 0.98
N CYS A 8 2.85 7.50 1.04
CA CYS A 8 1.96 7.51 -0.12
C CYS A 8 2.25 8.72 -1.02
N ILE A 9 2.64 8.48 -2.26
CA ILE A 9 2.87 9.56 -3.24
C ILE A 9 1.91 9.52 -4.42
N ALA A 10 1.19 8.41 -4.58
CA ALA A 10 0.14 8.28 -5.58
C ALA A 10 -0.96 7.35 -5.08
N LYS A 11 -2.20 7.77 -5.27
CA LYS A 11 -3.41 7.00 -4.96
C LYS A 11 -4.40 7.15 -6.09
N SER A 12 -5.07 6.06 -6.43
CA SER A 12 -6.20 6.06 -7.36
C SER A 12 -7.26 5.05 -6.90
N SER A 13 -8.52 5.44 -6.96
CA SER A 13 -9.65 4.56 -6.68
C SER A 13 -9.99 3.69 -7.89
N LYS A 14 -10.28 2.41 -7.66
CA LYS A 14 -10.70 1.44 -8.69
C LYS A 14 -11.81 0.56 -8.17
N HIS A 15 -12.98 0.52 -8.82
CA HIS A 15 -14.09 -0.42 -8.59
C HIS A 15 -14.12 -1.07 -7.18
N GLY A 16 -14.34 -0.27 -6.12
CA GLY A 16 -14.48 -0.76 -4.74
C GLY A 16 -13.17 -0.95 -3.94
N GLY A 17 -12.01 -0.60 -4.49
CA GLY A 17 -10.73 -0.57 -3.77
C GLY A 17 -9.79 0.51 -4.31
N ILE A 18 -8.49 0.40 -4.03
CA ILE A 18 -7.49 1.42 -4.38
C ILE A 18 -6.20 0.83 -4.96
N CYS A 19 -5.48 1.66 -5.72
CA CYS A 19 -4.07 1.48 -6.05
C CYS A 19 -3.25 2.53 -5.29
N ILE A 20 -2.12 2.10 -4.73
CA ILE A 20 -1.21 2.94 -3.96
C ILE A 20 0.20 2.77 -4.53
N ALA A 21 0.96 3.85 -4.60
CA ALA A 21 2.40 3.81 -4.74
C ALA A 21 3.05 4.77 -3.75
N GLY A 22 4.22 4.39 -3.25
CA GLY A 22 4.91 5.11 -2.19
C GLY A 22 6.41 4.94 -2.21
N ILE A 23 7.09 5.75 -1.41
CA ILE A 23 8.52 5.66 -1.17
C ILE A 23 8.72 5.05 0.21
N LYS A 24 9.66 4.10 0.36
CA LYS A 24 9.99 3.52 1.67
C LYS A 24 10.46 4.61 2.65
N THR A 25 9.97 4.59 3.88
CA THR A 25 10.35 5.60 4.88
C THR A 25 11.78 5.44 5.41
N GLY A 26 12.32 4.22 5.38
CA GLY A 26 13.66 3.89 5.89
C GLY A 26 14.81 3.97 4.87
N GLY A 27 14.59 4.50 3.65
CA GLY A 27 15.65 4.59 2.65
C GLY A 27 15.14 4.83 1.23
N SER A 28 15.99 4.61 0.23
CA SER A 28 15.61 4.72 -1.18
C SER A 28 14.76 3.52 -1.61
N GLY A 29 13.81 3.78 -2.51
CA GLY A 29 13.03 2.72 -3.14
C GLY A 29 11.57 3.08 -3.28
N TRP A 30 11.11 3.04 -4.52
CA TRP A 30 9.72 3.13 -4.87
C TRP A 30 9.06 1.76 -4.73
N LEU A 31 7.86 1.73 -4.15
CA LEU A 31 7.02 0.54 -4.05
C LEU A 31 5.64 0.84 -4.60
N ARG A 32 5.15 -0.08 -5.43
CA ARG A 32 3.73 -0.18 -5.79
C ARG A 32 3.22 -1.56 -5.41
N PRO A 33 2.68 -1.72 -4.19
CA PRO A 33 2.03 -2.94 -3.76
C PRO A 33 0.88 -3.34 -4.68
N ASN A 34 0.71 -4.65 -4.85
CA ASN A 34 -0.47 -5.26 -5.45
C ASN A 34 -0.97 -6.40 -4.54
N SER A 35 -2.27 -6.67 -4.61
CA SER A 35 -2.85 -7.86 -3.97
C SER A 35 -2.84 -9.06 -4.93
N ASN A 36 -3.23 -10.22 -4.41
CA ASN A 36 -3.51 -11.42 -5.21
C ASN A 36 -4.93 -11.41 -5.84
N LYS A 37 -5.67 -10.30 -5.75
CA LYS A 37 -6.98 -10.16 -6.37
C LYS A 37 -6.82 -9.95 -7.88
N ARG A 38 -7.88 -10.21 -8.67
CA ARG A 38 -7.86 -10.28 -10.14
C ARG A 38 -7.11 -9.14 -10.84
N ASN A 39 -7.15 -7.91 -10.31
CA ASN A 39 -6.54 -6.72 -10.90
C ASN A 39 -5.46 -6.08 -10.01
N GLY A 40 -5.00 -6.79 -8.98
CA GLY A 40 -4.00 -6.30 -8.01
C GLY A 40 -4.49 -5.16 -7.11
N THR A 41 -5.80 -4.87 -7.09
CA THR A 41 -6.39 -3.80 -6.27
C THR A 41 -6.25 -4.09 -4.78
N LEU A 42 -5.92 -3.06 -4.01
CA LEU A 42 -5.84 -3.13 -2.57
C LEU A 42 -7.19 -2.77 -1.93
N TYR A 43 -7.40 -3.35 -0.76
CA TYR A 43 -8.60 -3.23 0.07
C TYR A 43 -8.14 -2.99 1.52
N PRO A 44 -9.03 -2.56 2.44
CA PRO A 44 -8.65 -2.24 3.82
C PRO A 44 -7.84 -3.32 4.55
N GLU A 45 -8.02 -4.59 4.22
CA GLU A 45 -7.24 -5.69 4.81
C GLU A 45 -5.77 -5.76 4.35
N HIS A 46 -5.39 -5.04 3.30
CA HIS A 46 -4.05 -5.11 2.70
C HIS A 46 -3.08 -4.06 3.24
N TYR A 47 -3.57 -3.07 3.99
CA TYR A 47 -2.75 -1.97 4.49
C TYR A 47 -3.25 -1.52 5.87
N SER A 48 -2.43 -0.74 6.55
CA SER A 48 -2.85 0.00 7.75
C SER A 48 -2.32 1.42 7.70
N THR A 49 -3.14 2.35 8.14
CA THR A 49 -2.82 3.76 8.37
C THR A 49 -2.75 4.00 9.88
N GLN A 50 -2.27 5.17 10.31
CA GLN A 50 -2.09 5.49 11.73
C GLN A 50 -3.42 5.47 12.51
N ASP A 51 -4.52 5.85 11.88
CA ASP A 51 -5.85 6.00 12.48
C ASP A 51 -6.90 5.04 11.88
N GLY A 52 -6.49 4.14 10.98
CA GLY A 52 -7.38 3.22 10.28
C GLY A 52 -8.21 3.85 9.14
N SER A 53 -7.99 5.13 8.83
CA SER A 53 -8.63 5.81 7.71
C SER A 53 -8.15 5.29 6.35
N GLU A 54 -8.90 5.63 5.29
CA GLU A 54 -8.45 5.36 3.93
C GLU A 54 -7.21 6.21 3.61
N PRO A 55 -6.12 5.62 3.06
CA PRO A 55 -4.89 6.33 2.83
C PRO A 55 -5.08 7.56 1.97
N GLN A 56 -4.39 8.64 2.28
CA GLN A 56 -4.31 9.88 1.51
C GLN A 56 -2.87 10.10 1.01
N LEU A 57 -2.70 11.11 0.16
CA LEU A 57 -1.36 11.53 -0.24
C LEU A 57 -0.58 12.00 0.99
N PHE A 58 0.69 11.61 1.05
CA PHE A 58 1.66 11.89 2.12
C PHE A 58 1.44 11.14 3.44
N ASP A 59 0.43 10.28 3.53
CA ASP A 59 0.29 9.38 4.67
C ASP A 59 1.40 8.33 4.71
N ASN A 60 1.82 7.98 5.92
CA ASN A 60 2.63 6.80 6.15
C ASN A 60 1.72 5.56 6.26
N ILE A 61 1.93 4.62 5.34
CA ILE A 61 1.12 3.41 5.21
C ILE A 61 2.02 2.21 5.48
N ARG A 62 1.53 1.30 6.33
CA ARG A 62 2.17 0.02 6.62
C ARG A 62 1.55 -1.09 5.78
N ILE A 63 2.40 -1.85 5.09
CA ILE A 63 1.96 -2.91 4.16
C ILE A 63 2.76 -4.19 4.38
N ALA A 64 2.04 -5.30 4.56
CA ALA A 64 2.64 -6.63 4.68
C ALA A 64 2.78 -7.28 3.31
N PHE A 65 4.00 -7.64 2.93
CA PHE A 65 4.33 -8.35 1.72
C PHE A 65 4.45 -9.85 2.00
N ILE A 66 3.74 -10.62 1.19
CA ILE A 66 3.90 -12.07 1.10
C ILE A 66 4.82 -12.40 -0.07
N ARG A 67 5.77 -13.31 0.18
CA ARG A 67 6.59 -13.87 -0.90
C ARG A 67 5.82 -15.05 -1.48
N LEU A 68 5.30 -14.89 -2.70
CA LEU A 68 4.77 -16.01 -3.46
C LEU A 68 5.96 -16.86 -3.92
N LYS A 69 5.89 -18.18 -3.69
CA LYS A 69 6.89 -19.15 -4.16
C LYS A 69 6.71 -19.41 -5.64
#